data_AF-A0A2U1DP01-F1
#
_entry.id   AF-A0A2U1DP01-F1
#
_cell.length_a   1.000
_cell.length_b   1.000
_cell.length_c   1.000
_cell.angle_alpha   90.00
_cell.angle_beta   90.00
_cell.angle_gamma   90.00
#
_symmetry.space_group_name_H-M   'P 1'
#
loop_
_entity.id
_entity.type
_entity.pdbx_description
1 polymer ?
#
loop_
_entity_poly.entity_id
_entity_poly.type
_entity_poly.pdbx_seq_one_letter_code
_entity_poly.pdbx_strand_id
1 'polypeptide(L)' 'MTIDEFDTALVALGWKVSDFCRATGLHRNTPGRWRNEGVEIPEWVEKHLALLQEVKRLHAQYLEVPKD' A
#
# COMPACT_ATOMS: atom_id res chain seq x y z
N MET A 1 0.08 -11.18 4.03
CA MET A 1 0.90 -10.81 2.87
C MET A 1 2.41 -10.95 3.12
N THR A 2 3.18 -11.24 2.08
CA THR A 2 4.65 -11.20 2.03
C THR A 2 5.17 -9.78 1.75
N ILE A 3 6.48 -9.55 1.86
CA ILE A 3 7.07 -8.24 1.54
C ILE A 3 6.97 -7.90 0.05
N ASP A 4 7.05 -8.89 -0.83
CA ASP A 4 6.93 -8.70 -2.28
C ASP A 4 5.49 -8.34 -2.67
N GLU A 5 4.51 -8.94 -2.00
CA GLU A 5 3.09 -8.58 -2.13
C GLU A 5 2.83 -7.16 -1.62
N PHE A 6 3.47 -6.77 -0.51
CA PHE A 6 3.39 -5.40 0.02
C PHE A 6 3.96 -4.38 -0.98
N ASP A 7 5.15 -4.63 -1.52
CA ASP A 7 5.78 -3.73 -2.50
C ASP A 7 4.94 -3.66 -3.78
N THR A 8 4.42 -4.78 -4.26
CA THR A 8 3.51 -4.84 -5.41
C THR A 8 2.24 -4.01 -5.16
N ALA A 9 1.67 -4.12 -3.96
CA ALA A 9 0.46 -3.38 -3.60
C ALA A 9 0.70 -1.85 -3.57
N LEU A 10 1.88 -1.42 -3.10
CA LEU A 10 2.28 -0.01 -3.14
C LEU A 10 2.48 0.49 -4.58
N VAL A 11 3.13 -0.29 -5.43
CA VAL A 11 3.29 0.04 -6.86
C VAL A 11 1.94 0.21 -7.54
N ALA A 12 0.98 -0.68 -7.28
CA ALA A 12 -0.38 -0.57 -7.82
C ALA A 12 -1.09 0.72 -7.37
N LEU A 13 -0.81 1.21 -6.16
CA LEU A 13 -1.30 2.50 -5.67
C LEU A 13 -0.52 3.69 -6.26
N GLY A 14 0.69 3.47 -6.79
CA GLY A 14 1.62 4.54 -7.16
C GLY A 14 2.32 5.16 -5.95
N TRP A 15 2.42 4.40 -4.86
CA TRP A 15 2.96 4.85 -3.58
C TRP A 15 4.39 4.34 -3.37
N LYS A 16 5.18 5.15 -2.66
CA LYS A 16 6.42 4.72 -2.02
C LYS A 16 6.13 4.24 -0.60
N VAL A 17 7.08 3.51 -0.01
CA VAL A 17 7.03 3.11 1.41
C VAL A 17 6.84 4.31 2.35
N SER A 18 7.40 5.47 2.02
CA SER A 18 7.21 6.72 2.77
C SER A 18 5.76 7.21 2.76
N ASP A 19 5.06 7.03 1.64
CA ASP A 19 3.66 7.46 1.51
C ASP A 19 2.76 6.56 2.36
N PHE A 20 3.02 5.25 2.34
CA PHE A 20 2.35 4.30 3.24
C PHE A 20 2.57 4.63 4.72
N CYS A 21 3.81 4.90 5.14
CA CYS A 21 4.10 5.27 6.54
C CYS A 21 3.39 6.58 6.92
N ARG A 22 3.36 7.57 6.02
CA ARG A 22 2.65 8.84 6.25
C ARG A 22 1.13 8.63 6.37
N ALA A 23 0.54 7.82 5.51
CA ALA A 23 -0.91 7.56 5.49
C ALA A 23 -1.39 6.77 6.72
N THR A 24 -0.55 5.86 7.22
CA THR A 24 -0.89 4.97 8.35
C THR A 24 -0.38 5.45 9.71
N GLY A 25 0.48 6.46 9.73
CA GLY A 25 1.15 6.92 10.95
C GLY A 25 2.23 5.97 11.47
N LEU A 26 2.57 4.91 10.73
CA LEU A 26 3.64 4.01 11.10
C LEU A 26 5.01 4.72 11.02
N HIS A 27 5.91 4.34 11.93
CA HIS A 27 7.27 4.83 11.89
C HIS A 27 7.97 4.40 10.59
N ARG A 28 8.81 5.28 10.02
CA ARG A 28 9.49 5.04 8.73
C ARG A 28 10.34 3.76 8.66
N ASN A 29 10.80 3.26 9.81
CA ASN A 29 11.60 2.03 9.89
C ASN A 29 10.74 0.76 9.94
N THR A 30 9.43 0.86 10.19
CA THR A 30 8.57 -0.31 10.37
C THR A 30 8.59 -1.26 9.16
N PRO A 31 8.46 -0.78 7.90
CA PRO A 31 8.58 -1.67 6.73
C PRO A 31 10.00 -2.23 6.52
N GLY A 32 11.03 -1.55 7.05
CA GLY A 32 12.40 -2.06 7.08
C GLY A 32 12.52 -3.28 7.99
N ARG A 33 11.84 -3.30 9.13
CA ARG A 33 11.80 -4.45 10.04
C ARG A 33 11.09 -5.65 9.42
N TRP A 34 10.01 -5.42 8.69
CA TRP A 34 9.32 -6.49 7.96
C TRP A 34 10.22 -7.16 6.93
N ARG A 35 11.03 -6.36 6.22
CA ARG A 35 11.92 -6.85 5.18
C ARG A 35 13.17 -7.57 5.72
N ASN A 36 13.77 -7.04 6.78
CA ASN A 36 15.13 -7.42 7.19
C ASN A 36 15.19 -8.14 8.54
N GLU A 37 14.22 -7.92 9.42
CA GLU A 37 14.26 -8.40 10.81
C GLU A 37 13.28 -9.56 11.05
N GLY A 38 12.60 -10.05 10.00
CA GLY A 38 11.64 -11.16 10.09
C GLY A 38 10.37 -10.82 10.89
N VAL A 39 10.11 -9.52 11.11
CA VAL A 39 8.89 -9.08 11.78
C VAL A 39 7.70 -9.33 10.85
N GLU A 40 6.69 -10.03 11.33
CA GLU A 40 5.49 -10.29 10.54
C GLU A 40 4.76 -9.00 10.17
N ILE A 41 4.26 -8.95 8.94
CA ILE A 41 3.41 -7.85 8.48
C ILE A 41 2.04 -8.05 9.13
N PRO A 42 1.51 -7.06 9.88
CA PRO A 42 0.21 -7.19 10.51
C PRO A 42 -0.91 -7.42 9.48
N GLU A 43 -1.86 -8.31 9.78
CA GLU A 43 -2.96 -8.68 8.86
C GLU A 43 -3.78 -7.49 8.35
N TRP A 44 -3.92 -6.43 9.16
CA TRP A 44 -4.67 -5.25 8.75
C TRP A 44 -4.02 -4.51 7.57
N VAL A 45 -2.71 -4.63 7.38
CA VAL A 45 -1.98 -3.94 6.29
C VAL A 45 -2.49 -4.38 4.93
N GLU A 46 -2.70 -5.69 4.77
CA GLU A 46 -3.23 -6.26 3.53
C GLU A 46 -4.65 -5.76 3.25
N LYS A 47 -5.54 -5.81 4.26
CA LYS A 47 -6.92 -5.32 4.16
C LYS A 47 -6.98 -3.82 3.86
N HIS A 48 -6.08 -3.04 4.45
CA HIS A 48 -5.99 -1.60 4.25
C HIS A 48 -5.52 -1.25 2.82
N LEU A 49 -4.48 -1.91 2.32
CA LEU A 49 -3.98 -1.71 0.96
C LEU A 49 -5.02 -2.13 -0.08
N ALA A 50 -5.70 -3.27 0.13
CA ALA A 50 -6.78 -3.73 -0.73
C ALA A 50 -7.93 -2.70 -0.79
N LEU A 51 -8.33 -2.13 0.35
CA LEU A 51 -9.33 -1.07 0.39
C LEU A 51 -8.91 0.15 -0.44
N LEU A 52 -7.66 0.61 -0.27
CA LEU A 52 -7.17 1.77 -1.02
C LEU A 52 -7.09 1.51 -2.52
N GLN A 53 -6.71 0.30 -2.92
CA GLN A 53 -6.70 -0.10 -4.34
C GLN A 53 -8.10 -0.09 -4.93
N GLU A 54 -9.10 -0.54 -4.16
CA GLU A 54 -10.48 -0.51 -4.59
C GLU A 54 -11.00 0.93 -4.70
N VAL A 55 -10.67 1.80 -3.75
CA VAL A 55 -10.97 3.23 -3.85
C VAL A 55 -10.32 3.85 -5.09
N LYS A 56 -9.06 3.52 -5.39
CA LYS A 56 -8.36 3.98 -6.62
C LYS A 56 -9.07 3.47 -7.87
N ARG A 57 -9.48 2.20 -7.90
CA ARG A 57 -10.23 1.61 -9.02
C ARG A 57 -11.56 2.32 -9.24
N LEU A 58 -12.31 2.58 -8.18
CA LEU A 58 -13.58 3.31 -8.22
C LEU A 58 -13.38 4.77 -8.66
N HIS A 59 -12.33 5.44 -8.16
CA HIS A 59 -11.96 6.79 -8.61
C HIS A 59 -11.69 6.81 -10.11
N ALA A 60 -10.85 5.90 -10.62
CA ALA A 60 -10.57 5.81 -12.05
C ALA A 60 -11.82 5.50 -12.88
N GLN A 61 -12.71 4.64 -12.38
CA GLN A 61 -13.93 4.27 -13.09
C GLN A 61 -14.95 5.41 -13.21
N TYR A 62 -15.12 6.19 -12.14
CA TYR A 62 -16.25 7.12 -12.03
C TYR A 62 -15.86 8.60 -12.08
N LEU A 63 -14.59 8.94 -11.85
CA LEU A 63 -14.15 10.33 -11.70
C LEU A 63 -13.05 10.74 -12.69
N GLU A 64 -12.32 9.79 -13.28
CA GLU A 64 -11.34 10.11 -14.32
C GLU A 64 -12.01 10.11 -15.70
N VAL A 65 -11.88 11.22 -16.42
CA VAL A 65 -12.31 11.30 -17.82
C VAL A 65 -11.34 10.46 -18.67
N PRO A 66 -11.82 9.60 -19.59
CA PRO A 66 -10.96 8.86 -20.49
C PRO A 66 -10.02 9.82 -21.23
N LYS A 67 -8.73 9.49 -21.24
CA LYS A 67 -7.76 10.24 -22.03
C LYS A 67 -7.83 9.73 -23.46
N ASP A 68 -8.14 10.63 -24.40
CA ASP A 68 -8.09 10.41 -25.85
C ASP A 68 -6.68 10.03 -26.32
#